data_AF-A0A8D5JL82-F1
#
_entry.id   AF-A0A8D5JL82-F1
#
_cell.length_a   1.000
_cell.length_b   1.000
_cell.length_c   1.000
_cell.angle_alpha   90.00
_cell.angle_beta   90.00
_cell.angle_gamma   90.00
#
_symmetry.space_group_name_H-M   'P 1'
#
loop_
_entity.id
_entity.type
_entity.pdbx_description
1 polymer ?
#
loop_
_entity_poly.entity_id
_entity_poly.type
_entity_poly.pdbx_seq_one_letter_code
_entity_poly.pdbx_strand_id
1 'polypeptide(L)' 'MNKPAVRNIIESTLKSGDKTPGLFDIPKILKLKSSLESCASVEEVIALLEGNRNLITKAFGLDDKVIANGIAAIKDLS' A
#
# COMPACT_ATOMS: atom_id res chain seq x y z
N MET A 1 3.94 -1.73 -16.32
CA MET A 1 3.94 -2.26 -14.94
C MET A 1 3.18 -3.59 -14.88
N ASN A 2 3.70 -4.59 -14.16
CA ASN A 2 2.98 -5.82 -13.86
C ASN A 2 1.98 -5.60 -12.70
N LYS A 3 0.76 -5.13 -13.02
CA LYS A 3 -0.29 -4.82 -12.03
C LYS A 3 -0.61 -5.99 -11.08
N PRO A 4 -0.74 -7.24 -11.56
CA PRO A 4 -0.94 -8.40 -10.67
C PRO A 4 0.17 -8.58 -9.63
N ALA A 5 1.44 -8.49 -10.04
CA ALA A 5 2.57 -8.65 -9.13
C ALA A 5 2.60 -7.54 -8.07
N VAL A 6 2.41 -6.29 -8.49
CA VAL A 6 2.36 -5.13 -7.57
C VAL A 6 1.20 -5.27 -6.58
N ARG A 7 0.00 -5.65 -7.05
CA ARG A 7 -1.15 -5.89 -6.17
C ARG A 7 -0.84 -6.96 -5.13
N ASN A 8 -0.25 -8.09 -5.54
CA ASN A 8 0.10 -9.16 -4.60
C ASN A 8 1.06 -8.68 -3.52
N ILE A 9 2.10 -7.90 -3.86
CA ILE A 9 3.03 -7.35 -2.86
C ILE A 9 2.30 -6.42 -1.89
N ILE A 10 1.47 -5.52 -2.40
CA ILE A 10 0.69 -4.60 -1.55
C ILE A 10 -0.22 -5.40 -0.62
N GLU A 11 -0.99 -6.35 -1.14
CA GLU A 11 -1.91 -7.16 -0.33
C GLU A 11 -1.17 -7.98 0.74
N SER A 12 -0.05 -8.63 0.38
CA SER A 12 0.78 -9.36 1.33
C SER A 12 1.35 -8.45 2.41
N THR A 13 1.79 -7.25 2.05
CA THR A 13 2.29 -6.24 2.99
C THR A 13 1.18 -5.81 3.95
N LEU A 14 0.00 -5.45 3.44
CA LEU A 14 -1.12 -4.98 4.26
C LEU A 14 -1.68 -6.06 5.18
N LYS A 15 -1.75 -7.33 4.72
CA LYS A 15 -2.21 -8.47 5.51
C LYS A 15 -1.26 -8.89 6.64
N SER A 16 0.00 -8.43 6.60
CA SER A 16 0.97 -8.72 7.66
C SER A 16 0.78 -7.87 8.92
N GLY A 17 -0.09 -6.87 8.88
CA GLY A 17 -0.40 -6.00 10.00
C GLY A 17 -1.31 -6.66 11.04
N ASP A 18 -1.30 -6.11 12.25
CA ASP A 18 -2.05 -6.64 13.39
C ASP A 18 -3.42 -5.97 13.61
N LYS A 19 -3.78 -4.98 12.77
CA LYS A 19 -5.06 -4.26 12.86
C LYS A 19 -5.85 -4.34 11.57
N THR A 20 -7.17 -4.28 11.76
CA THR A 20 -8.12 -4.02 10.69
C THR A 20 -8.48 -2.53 10.70
N PRO A 21 -8.54 -1.86 9.53
CA PRO A 21 -8.95 -0.46 9.45
C PRO A 21 -10.28 -0.20 10.16
N GLY A 22 -10.33 0.85 10.99
CA GLY A 22 -11.55 1.25 11.70
C GLY A 22 -12.55 1.93 10.77
N LEU A 23 -13.77 2.16 11.27
CA LEU A 23 -14.87 2.77 10.50
C LEU A 23 -14.49 4.11 9.83
N PHE A 24 -13.65 4.91 10.48
CA PHE A 24 -13.19 6.20 9.95
C PHE A 24 -12.00 6.10 8.98
N ASP A 25 -11.30 4.97 8.97
CA ASP A 25 -10.19 4.72 8.04
C ASP A 25 -10.68 4.12 6.74
N ILE A 26 -11.76 3.32 6.78
CA ILE A 26 -12.34 2.63 5.62
C ILE A 26 -12.52 3.56 4.41
N PRO A 27 -13.16 4.74 4.49
CA PRO A 27 -13.33 5.61 3.33
C PRO A 27 -12.00 6.06 2.71
N LYS A 28 -10.99 6.32 3.56
CA LYS A 28 -9.67 6.76 3.12
C LYS A 28 -8.91 5.61 2.47
N ILE A 29 -8.99 4.40 3.03
CA ILE A 29 -8.38 3.19 2.47
C ILE A 29 -9.05 2.79 1.14
N LEU A 30 -10.37 2.90 1.03
CA LEU A 30 -11.08 2.64 -0.23
C LEU A 30 -10.70 3.65 -1.32
N LYS A 31 -10.56 4.93 -0.96
CA LYS A 31 -10.04 5.95 -1.86
C LYS A 31 -8.61 5.62 -2.31
N LEU A 32 -7.73 5.25 -1.39
CA LEU A 32 -6.37 4.82 -1.70
C LEU A 32 -6.35 3.64 -2.67
N LYS A 33 -7.17 2.61 -2.42
CA LYS A 33 -7.32 1.45 -3.31
C LYS A 33 -7.72 1.87 -4.72
N SER A 34 -8.73 2.73 -4.86
CA SER A 34 -9.17 3.23 -6.17
C SER A 34 -8.06 4.01 -6.89
N SER A 35 -7.27 4.80 -6.15
CA SER A 35 -6.11 5.50 -6.71
C SER A 35 -5.01 4.53 -7.17
N LEU A 36 -4.70 3.48 -6.39
CA LEU A 36 -3.73 2.44 -6.76
C LEU A 36 -4.14 1.70 -8.05
N GLU A 37 -5.43 1.41 -8.22
CA GLU A 37 -5.94 0.73 -9.42
C GLU A 37 -5.79 1.60 -10.68
N SER A 38 -5.83 2.92 -10.50
CA SER A 38 -5.70 3.92 -11.56
C SER A 38 -4.27 4.23 -11.95
N CYS A 39 -3.26 3.83 -11.15
CA CYS A 39 -1.86 4.04 -11.47
C CYS A 39 -1.45 3.34 -12.78
N ALA A 40 -0.64 4.04 -13.58
CA ALA A 40 -0.08 3.57 -14.85
C ALA A 40 1.37 3.07 -14.72
N SER A 41 2.11 3.53 -13.70
CA SER A 41 3.52 3.21 -13.49
C SER A 41 3.84 2.73 -12.07
N VAL A 42 5.03 2.15 -11.89
CA VAL A 42 5.52 1.70 -10.58
C VAL A 42 5.82 2.90 -9.69
N GLU A 43 6.36 3.97 -10.27
CA GLU A 43 6.68 5.22 -9.57
C GLU A 43 5.45 5.89 -8.99
N GLU A 44 4.33 5.89 -9.74
CA GLU A 44 3.06 6.41 -9.23
C GLU A 44 2.55 5.61 -8.03
N VAL A 45 2.66 4.27 -8.09
CA VAL A 45 2.28 3.41 -6.96
C VAL A 45 3.15 3.71 -5.74
N ILE A 46 4.47 3.79 -5.91
CA ILE A 46 5.40 4.09 -4.82
C ILE A 46 5.09 5.46 -4.21
N ALA A 47 4.92 6.49 -5.05
CA ALA A 47 4.58 7.84 -4.58
C ALA A 47 3.26 7.86 -3.79
N LEU A 48 2.26 7.09 -4.23
CA LEU A 48 0.98 6.98 -3.56
C LEU A 48 1.09 6.27 -2.20
N LEU A 49 1.86 5.19 -2.12
CA LEU A 49 2.12 4.45 -0.89
C LEU A 49 2.90 5.30 0.12
N GLU A 50 3.95 6.00 -0.32
CA GLU A 50 4.75 6.90 0.51
C GLU A 50 3.91 8.08 1.03
N GLY A 51 3.14 8.74 0.15
CA GLY A 51 2.29 9.86 0.53
C GLY A 51 1.18 9.50 1.52
N ASN A 52 0.81 8.21 1.59
CA ASN A 52 -0.21 7.71 2.52
C ASN A 52 0.37 6.80 3.62
N ARG A 53 1.70 6.74 3.78
CA ARG A 53 2.39 5.84 4.71
C ARG A 53 1.78 5.85 6.11
N ASN A 54 1.62 7.03 6.71
CA ASN A 54 1.06 7.20 8.06
C ASN A 54 -0.40 6.73 8.18
N LEU A 55 -1.21 6.89 7.13
CA LEU A 55 -2.57 6.34 7.11
C LEU A 55 -2.53 4.81 7.09
N ILE A 56 -1.70 4.24 6.20
CA ILE A 56 -1.59 2.81 6.01
C ILE A 56 -1.06 2.13 7.28
N THR A 57 0.03 2.63 7.86
CA THR A 57 0.63 2.04 9.06
C THR A 57 -0.33 2.07 10.25
N LYS A 58 -1.05 3.18 10.44
CA LYS A 58 -2.06 3.28 11.52
C LYS A 58 -3.27 2.39 11.28
N ALA A 59 -3.82 2.39 10.07
CA ALA A 59 -5.03 1.65 9.74
C ALA A 59 -4.83 0.13 9.79
N PHE A 60 -3.66 -0.36 9.38
CA PHE A 60 -3.35 -1.79 9.34
C PHE A 60 -2.47 -2.25 10.50
N GLY A 61 -1.98 -1.37 11.36
CA GLY A 61 -1.11 -1.75 12.47
C GLY A 61 0.23 -2.29 11.96
N LEU A 62 0.85 -1.56 11.04
CA LEU A 62 2.13 -1.92 10.43
C LEU A 62 3.24 -1.04 11.00
N ASP A 63 4.42 -1.64 11.18
CA ASP A 63 5.64 -0.87 11.37
C ASP A 63 6.08 -0.20 10.06
N ASP A 64 6.72 0.97 10.17
CA ASP A 64 7.26 1.70 9.02
C ASP A 64 8.24 0.86 8.19
N LYS A 65 8.96 -0.08 8.83
CA LYS A 65 9.87 -1.02 8.16
C LYS A 65 9.13 -1.97 7.23
N VAL A 66 7.92 -2.42 7.61
CA VAL A 66 7.13 -3.36 6.80
C VAL A 66 6.66 -2.69 5.51
N ILE A 67 6.18 -1.45 5.61
CA ILE A 67 5.81 -0.65 4.42
C ILE A 67 7.03 -0.35 3.55
N ALA A 68 8.17 0.04 4.16
CA ALA A 68 9.39 0.29 3.40
C ALA A 68 9.87 -0.95 2.63
N ASN A 69 9.80 -2.13 3.25
CA ASN A 69 10.13 -3.41 2.60
C ASN A 69 9.17 -3.72 1.44
N GLY A 70 7.86 -3.49 1.62
CA GLY A 70 6.88 -3.65 0.54
C GLY A 70 7.15 -2.72 -0.64
N ILE A 71 7.52 -1.46 -0.37
CA ILE A 71 7.90 -0.48 -1.40
C ILE A 71 9.17 -0.90 -2.13
N ALA A 72 10.18 -1.39 -1.41
CA ALA A 72 11.40 -1.92 -2.02
C ALA A 72 11.09 -3.10 -2.96
N ALA A 73 10.26 -4.05 -2.51
CA ALA A 73 9.85 -5.18 -3.33
C ALA A 73 9.06 -4.76 -4.59
N ILE A 74 8.24 -3.69 -4.51
CA ILE A 74 7.57 -3.11 -5.69
C ILE A 74 8.59 -2.47 -6.64
N LYS A 75 9.60 -1.78 -6.10
CA LYS A 75 10.65 -1.14 -6.89
C LYS A 75 11.48 -2.15 -7.68
N ASP A 76 11.71 -3.34 -7.12
CA ASP A 76 12.43 -4.44 -7.78
C ASP A 76 11.63 -5.09 -8.94
N LEU A 77 10.34 -4.74 -9.10
CA LEU A 77 9.52 -5.16 -10.26
C LEU A 77 9.64 -4.23 -11.47
N SER A 78 10.31 -3.09 -11.32
CA SER A 78 10.52 -2.12 -12.39
C SER A 78 11.74 -2.44 -13.24
#